data_AF-A0A0F9ZTM5-F1
#
_entry.id   AF-A0A0F9ZTM5-F1
#
_cell.length_a   1.000
_cell.length_b   1.000
_cell.length_c   1.000
_cell.angle_alpha   90.00
_cell.angle_beta   90.00
_cell.angle_gamma   90.00
#
_symmetry.space_group_name_H-M   'P 1'
#
loop_
_entity.id
_entity.type
_entity.pdbx_description
1 polymer ?
#
loop_
_entity_poly.entity_id
_entity_poly.type
_entity_poly.pdbx_seq_one_letter_code
_entity_poly.pdbx_strand_id
1 'polypeptide(L)'
;MSKLWKMSAAKTEEKKIIKFRVDDLNLGPNDPRHEDGIKCVRTYWAQATKLETHEQEEMIGYLRNHDYYDYHSYTAPSTRYTATSRKLYQATMRAFDALGHEGLSRPIYLILSSLYNTLPVQYVLMIQDHFGPLGVINYSHEYLKATGSREGPFTTATKTLPKIPHTGQALVSKSAVVTNSAAILNKDEEDIASGAGQQVTVLDPVNQVNQSVALEESKHPQALSDNPAIEPKRTRRATDNGGFDIDHVVASIKSSLAIQGFADAAKPASTAAEKLRMTNSDLLEMKEDVKIAKETAMRNEAILDGFISEMRQFMTAFANTAGIPLPIEVVDESDNDNYE
;
A
#
# COMPACT_ATOMS: atom_id res chain seq x y z
N MET A 1 24.82 3.11 51.87
CA MET A 1 25.21 4.00 50.75
C MET A 1 24.15 3.90 49.66
N SER A 2 23.11 4.74 49.72
CA SER A 2 22.07 4.80 48.68
C SER A 2 22.55 5.65 47.51
N LYS A 3 22.78 5.03 46.35
CA LYS A 3 22.97 5.74 45.08
C LYS A 3 21.62 6.32 44.66
N LEU A 4 21.45 7.61 44.90
CA LEU A 4 20.35 8.42 44.37
C LEU A 4 20.53 8.54 42.85
N TRP A 5 19.81 7.71 42.09
CA TRP A 5 19.76 7.83 40.63
C TRP A 5 18.98 9.10 40.29
N LYS A 6 19.71 10.16 39.92
CA LYS A 6 19.13 11.31 39.21
C LYS A 6 18.69 10.82 37.83
N MET A 7 17.43 10.40 37.71
CA MET A 7 16.80 10.28 36.40
C MET A 7 16.74 11.70 35.82
N SER A 8 17.63 11.98 34.88
CA SER A 8 17.57 13.21 34.10
C SER A 8 16.22 13.22 33.40
N ALA A 9 15.36 14.18 33.72
CA ALA A 9 14.07 14.33 33.07
C ALA A 9 14.34 14.53 31.58
N ALA A 10 14.11 13.47 30.80
CA ALA A 10 14.16 13.56 29.35
C ALA A 10 13.18 14.66 28.96
N LYS A 11 13.72 15.73 28.39
CA LYS A 11 12.94 16.86 27.90
C LYS A 11 12.08 16.28 26.78
N THR A 12 10.80 16.04 27.06
CA THR A 12 9.84 15.58 26.05
C THR A 12 9.79 16.65 24.98
N GLU A 13 10.47 16.41 23.86
CA GLU A 13 10.35 17.28 22.70
C GLU A 13 8.91 17.24 22.23
N GLU A 14 8.31 18.42 22.10
CA GLU A 14 6.93 18.55 21.70
C GLU A 14 6.79 18.04 20.25
N LYS A 15 6.14 16.88 20.12
CA LYS A 15 5.97 16.20 18.85
C LYS A 15 5.21 17.10 17.87
N LYS A 16 5.89 17.48 16.78
CA LYS A 16 5.30 18.31 15.73
C LYS A 16 4.23 17.50 14.97
N ILE A 17 3.01 18.01 14.96
CA ILE A 17 1.90 17.44 14.19
C ILE A 17 1.84 18.13 12.82
N ILE A 18 1.87 17.34 11.76
CA ILE A 18 1.80 17.83 10.39
C ILE A 18 0.33 18.06 10.04
N LYS A 19 0.03 19.23 9.49
CA LYS A 19 -1.34 19.56 9.10
C LYS A 19 -1.63 19.03 7.70
N PHE A 20 -2.70 18.26 7.58
CA PHE A 20 -3.26 17.79 6.32
C PHE A 20 -4.78 17.89 6.35
N ARG A 21 -5.42 18.39 5.29
CA ARG A 21 -6.85 18.65 5.17
C ARG A 21 -7.48 17.92 3.98
N VAL A 22 -8.80 17.89 3.95
CA VAL A 22 -9.55 17.37 2.79
C VAL A 22 -9.22 18.17 1.52
N ASP A 23 -9.11 19.50 1.65
CA ASP A 23 -8.72 20.37 0.52
C ASP A 23 -7.33 20.03 -0.04
N ASP A 24 -6.42 19.53 0.81
CA ASP A 24 -5.07 19.14 0.40
C ASP A 24 -5.05 17.87 -0.47
N LEU A 25 -6.18 17.17 -0.60
CA LEU A 25 -6.35 16.09 -1.57
C LEU A 25 -6.41 16.62 -3.01
N ASN A 26 -6.78 17.89 -3.23
CA ASN A 26 -6.98 18.43 -4.59
C ASN A 26 -7.93 17.59 -5.48
N LEU A 27 -8.93 16.94 -4.87
CA LEU A 27 -9.94 16.15 -5.56
C LEU A 27 -11.26 16.92 -5.63
N GLY A 28 -11.88 16.93 -6.80
CA GLY A 28 -13.23 17.47 -6.96
C GLY A 28 -14.29 16.54 -6.35
N PRO A 29 -15.48 17.05 -5.98
CA PRO A 29 -16.54 16.24 -5.37
C PRO A 29 -17.08 15.13 -6.29
N ASN A 30 -16.88 15.26 -7.61
CA ASN A 30 -17.28 14.27 -8.62
C ASN A 30 -16.18 13.23 -8.90
N ASP A 31 -14.99 13.37 -8.29
CA ASP A 31 -13.90 12.41 -8.48
C ASP A 31 -14.22 11.12 -7.71
N PRO A 32 -14.14 9.93 -8.34
CA PRO A 32 -14.43 8.66 -7.67
C PRO A 32 -13.50 8.37 -6.47
N ARG A 33 -12.37 9.07 -6.36
CA ARG A 33 -11.40 8.98 -5.25
C ARG A 33 -11.77 9.83 -4.05
N HIS A 34 -12.67 10.79 -4.22
CA HIS A 34 -12.94 11.84 -3.23
C HIS A 34 -13.51 11.27 -1.92
N GLU A 35 -14.50 10.37 -2.02
CA GLU A 35 -15.14 9.79 -0.82
C GLU A 35 -14.15 8.94 0.00
N ASP A 36 -13.36 8.10 -0.68
CA ASP A 36 -12.35 7.26 -0.03
C ASP A 36 -11.21 8.10 0.56
N GLY A 37 -10.81 9.17 -0.14
CA GLY A 37 -9.84 10.14 0.37
C GLY A 37 -10.31 10.81 1.67
N ILE A 38 -11.59 11.22 1.75
CA ILE A 38 -12.17 11.79 2.98
C ILE A 38 -12.08 10.79 4.15
N LYS A 39 -12.38 9.50 3.90
CA LYS A 39 -12.27 8.46 4.94
C LYS A 39 -10.83 8.35 5.45
N CYS A 40 -9.86 8.29 4.55
CA CYS A 40 -8.45 8.21 4.93
C CYS A 40 -7.97 9.47 5.69
N VAL A 41 -8.38 10.67 5.26
CA VAL A 41 -8.06 11.94 5.96
C VAL A 41 -8.64 11.96 7.37
N ARG A 42 -9.89 11.52 7.56
CA ARG A 42 -10.51 11.43 8.88
C ARG A 42 -9.77 10.46 9.79
N THR A 43 -9.33 9.32 9.25
CA THR A 43 -8.50 8.37 10.00
C THR A 43 -7.14 8.96 10.36
N TYR A 44 -6.52 9.73 9.45
CA TYR A 44 -5.29 10.45 9.76
C TYR A 44 -5.49 11.41 10.94
N TRP A 45 -6.53 12.26 10.92
CA TRP A 45 -6.81 13.17 12.04
C TRP A 45 -7.06 12.43 13.36
N ALA A 46 -7.73 11.27 13.29
CA ALA A 46 -8.00 10.45 14.46
C ALA A 46 -6.74 9.84 15.08
N GLN A 47 -5.61 9.77 14.37
CA GLN A 47 -4.39 9.06 14.81
C GLN A 47 -3.12 9.91 14.78
N ALA A 48 -3.12 11.08 14.13
CA ALA A 48 -1.93 11.89 13.89
C ALA A 48 -1.18 12.28 15.17
N THR A 49 -1.86 12.46 16.31
CA THR A 49 -1.20 12.77 17.59
C THR A 49 -0.41 11.58 18.15
N LYS A 50 -0.73 10.36 17.72
CA LYS A 50 -0.04 9.12 18.11
C LYS A 50 1.01 8.67 17.11
N LEU A 51 0.84 8.95 15.82
CA LEU A 51 1.79 8.63 14.75
C LEU A 51 3.08 9.43 14.86
N GLU A 52 4.24 8.80 14.79
CA GLU A 52 5.55 9.46 14.69
C GLU A 52 5.64 10.39 13.48
N THR A 53 6.60 11.33 13.49
CA THR A 53 6.73 12.33 12.42
C THR A 53 6.91 11.65 11.06
N HIS A 54 7.78 10.64 10.97
CA HIS A 54 8.02 9.91 9.73
C HIS A 54 6.76 9.13 9.27
N GLU A 55 6.00 8.54 10.21
CA GLU A 55 4.73 7.87 9.90
C GLU A 55 3.67 8.85 9.40
N GLN A 56 3.63 10.07 9.95
CA GLN A 56 2.73 11.13 9.47
C GLN A 56 3.09 11.54 8.05
N GLU A 57 4.38 11.73 7.76
CA GLU A 57 4.88 12.07 6.42
C GLU A 57 4.56 10.97 5.41
N GLU A 58 4.79 9.70 5.78
CA GLU A 58 4.46 8.55 4.95
C GLU A 58 2.94 8.50 4.64
N MET A 59 2.09 8.63 5.66
CA MET A 59 0.63 8.63 5.47
C MET A 59 0.16 9.78 4.58
N ILE A 60 0.70 10.98 4.78
CA ILE A 60 0.42 12.15 3.95
C ILE A 60 0.89 11.93 2.51
N GLY A 61 2.04 11.26 2.32
CA GLY A 61 2.55 10.88 1.00
C GLY A 61 1.53 10.04 0.23
N TYR A 62 1.01 8.97 0.84
CA TYR A 62 -0.03 8.13 0.21
C TYR A 62 -1.32 8.91 -0.08
N LEU A 63 -1.72 9.84 0.80
CA LEU A 63 -2.91 10.67 0.61
C LEU A 63 -2.76 11.65 -0.57
N ARG A 64 -1.60 12.31 -0.69
CA ARG A 64 -1.31 13.25 -1.78
C ARG A 64 -1.17 12.56 -3.12
N ASN A 65 -0.56 11.38 -3.14
CA ASN A 65 -0.36 10.59 -4.36
C ASN A 65 -1.59 9.77 -4.75
N HIS A 66 -2.63 9.76 -3.91
CA HIS A 66 -3.84 8.95 -4.07
C HIS A 66 -3.57 7.44 -4.17
N ASP A 67 -2.48 6.96 -3.57
CA ASP A 67 -2.10 5.52 -3.56
C ASP A 67 -3.11 4.64 -2.81
N TYR A 68 -4.01 5.24 -2.04
CA TYR A 68 -5.12 4.55 -1.40
C TYR A 68 -6.20 4.06 -2.38
N TYR A 69 -6.18 4.55 -3.62
CA TYR A 69 -7.14 4.22 -4.66
C TYR A 69 -6.48 3.41 -5.79
N ASP A 70 -7.15 2.34 -6.23
CA ASP A 70 -6.70 1.53 -7.37
C ASP A 70 -7.73 1.65 -8.50
N TYR A 71 -7.32 2.31 -9.60
CA TYR A 71 -8.17 2.55 -10.78
C TYR A 71 -8.61 1.24 -11.44
N HIS A 72 -7.74 0.22 -11.44
CA HIS A 72 -8.05 -1.07 -12.07
C HIS A 72 -9.16 -1.83 -11.34
N SER A 73 -9.45 -1.49 -10.07
CA SER A 73 -10.51 -2.15 -9.30
C SER A 73 -11.92 -1.64 -9.63
N TYR A 74 -12.06 -0.57 -10.42
CA TYR A 74 -13.35 0.08 -10.63
C TYR A 74 -14.14 -0.44 -11.84
N THR A 75 -13.45 -1.07 -12.80
CA THR A 75 -14.05 -1.59 -14.04
C THR A 75 -14.82 -2.90 -13.86
N ALA A 76 -14.63 -3.60 -12.74
CA ALA A 76 -15.34 -4.83 -12.41
C ALA A 76 -16.13 -4.67 -11.09
N PRO A 77 -17.46 -4.44 -11.15
CA PRO A 77 -18.31 -4.23 -9.98
C PRO A 77 -18.27 -5.38 -8.96
N SER A 78 -17.96 -6.60 -9.42
CA SER A 78 -17.95 -7.83 -8.61
C SER A 78 -16.64 -8.10 -7.87
N THR A 79 -15.52 -7.45 -8.25
CA THR A 79 -14.20 -7.64 -7.61
C THR A 79 -13.76 -6.47 -6.75
N ARG A 80 -14.65 -5.49 -6.53
CA ARG A 80 -14.53 -4.67 -5.32
C ARG A 80 -14.50 -5.62 -4.11
N TYR A 81 -13.90 -5.20 -3.01
CA TYR A 81 -14.17 -5.71 -1.66
C TYR A 81 -13.15 -6.61 -0.95
N THR A 82 -11.98 -6.95 -1.51
CA THR A 82 -10.93 -7.56 -0.66
C THR A 82 -9.75 -6.62 -0.50
N ALA A 83 -9.39 -6.34 0.76
CA ALA A 83 -8.19 -5.57 1.07
C ALA A 83 -6.92 -6.21 0.48
N THR A 84 -6.92 -7.54 0.33
CA THR A 84 -5.80 -8.32 -0.22
C THR A 84 -5.48 -8.01 -1.69
N SER A 85 -6.48 -7.56 -2.45
CA SER A 85 -6.30 -7.20 -3.86
C SER A 85 -5.60 -5.86 -4.04
N ARG A 86 -5.48 -5.03 -2.99
CA ARG A 86 -4.98 -3.66 -3.12
C ARG A 86 -3.46 -3.60 -3.20
N LYS A 87 -2.97 -2.72 -4.07
CA LYS A 87 -1.53 -2.41 -4.23
C LYS A 87 -0.83 -2.16 -2.89
N LEU A 88 -1.42 -1.33 -2.01
CA LEU A 88 -0.82 -1.04 -0.71
C LEU A 88 -0.67 -2.29 0.17
N TYR A 89 -1.70 -3.12 0.28
CA TYR A 89 -1.62 -4.37 1.02
C TYR A 89 -0.55 -5.30 0.45
N GLN A 90 -0.55 -5.48 -0.88
CA GLN A 90 0.43 -6.34 -1.55
C GLN A 90 1.85 -5.82 -1.37
N ALA A 91 2.07 -4.51 -1.46
CA ALA A 91 3.37 -3.89 -1.23
C ALA A 91 3.85 -4.12 0.20
N THR A 92 2.98 -3.93 1.21
CA THR A 92 3.32 -4.21 2.61
C THR A 92 3.64 -5.68 2.83
N MET A 93 2.86 -6.60 2.25
CA MET A 93 3.13 -8.03 2.40
C MET A 93 4.45 -8.44 1.75
N ARG A 94 4.78 -7.91 0.57
CA ARG A 94 6.10 -8.15 -0.06
C ARG A 94 7.24 -7.56 0.76
N ALA A 95 7.06 -6.37 1.33
CA ALA A 95 8.05 -5.77 2.22
C ALA A 95 8.23 -6.60 3.49
N PHE A 96 7.15 -7.15 4.06
CA PHE A 96 7.21 -8.07 5.18
C PHE A 96 7.95 -9.37 4.84
N ASP A 97 7.70 -9.95 3.66
CA ASP A 97 8.41 -11.15 3.22
C ASP A 97 9.92 -10.91 3.08
N ALA A 98 10.33 -9.68 2.72
CA ALA A 98 11.74 -9.31 2.55
C ALA A 98 12.44 -8.84 3.83
N LEU A 99 11.74 -8.10 4.69
CA LEU A 99 12.31 -7.37 5.84
C LEU A 99 11.73 -7.79 7.19
N GLY A 100 10.82 -8.77 7.21
CA GLY A 100 10.06 -9.15 8.40
C GLY A 100 9.22 -7.97 8.93
N HIS A 101 9.19 -7.80 10.25
CA HIS A 101 8.36 -6.78 10.88
C HIS A 101 8.71 -5.34 10.46
N GLU A 102 9.96 -5.07 10.06
CA GLU A 102 10.37 -3.75 9.56
C GLU A 102 9.70 -3.38 8.23
N GLY A 103 9.20 -4.38 7.49
CA GLY A 103 8.41 -4.15 6.27
C GLY A 103 6.95 -3.77 6.53
N LEU A 104 6.47 -3.84 7.78
CA LEU A 104 5.11 -3.45 8.14
C LEU A 104 5.01 -1.92 8.28
N SER A 105 3.94 -1.35 7.74
CA SER A 105 3.67 0.09 7.82
C SER A 105 2.34 0.34 8.55
N ARG A 106 2.43 1.00 9.70
CA ARG A 106 1.26 1.45 10.46
C ARG A 106 0.42 2.46 9.65
N PRO A 107 0.99 3.44 8.94
CA PRO A 107 0.26 4.26 7.97
C PRO A 107 -0.57 3.47 6.96
N ILE A 108 0.00 2.44 6.33
CA ILE A 108 -0.73 1.61 5.37
C ILE A 108 -1.89 0.87 6.05
N TYR A 109 -1.66 0.28 7.24
CA TYR A 109 -2.74 -0.33 8.03
C TYR A 109 -3.89 0.64 8.29
N LEU A 110 -3.59 1.87 8.71
CA LEU A 110 -4.61 2.89 8.99
C LEU A 110 -5.41 3.24 7.73
N ILE A 111 -4.73 3.45 6.60
CA ILE A 111 -5.39 3.68 5.31
C ILE A 111 -6.32 2.52 4.96
N LEU A 112 -5.83 1.28 4.97
CA LEU A 112 -6.64 0.11 4.65
C LEU A 112 -7.82 -0.06 5.61
N SER A 113 -7.62 0.13 6.92
CA SER A 113 -8.69 0.02 7.92
C SER A 113 -9.79 1.08 7.76
N SER A 114 -9.47 2.23 7.17
CA SER A 114 -10.45 3.29 6.87
C SER A 114 -11.37 2.92 5.70
N LEU A 115 -10.85 2.15 4.75
CA LEU A 115 -11.52 1.79 3.50
C LEU A 115 -12.28 0.47 3.60
N TYR A 116 -11.75 -0.50 4.35
CA TYR A 116 -12.32 -1.83 4.46
C TYR A 116 -12.92 -2.08 5.84
N ASN A 117 -14.11 -2.66 5.85
CA ASN A 117 -14.74 -3.13 7.10
C ASN A 117 -14.10 -4.43 7.61
N THR A 118 -13.27 -5.11 6.83
CA THR A 118 -12.59 -6.33 7.27
C THR A 118 -11.23 -6.42 6.59
N LEU A 119 -10.19 -6.59 7.39
CA LEU A 119 -8.84 -6.87 6.93
C LEU A 119 -8.49 -8.33 7.23
N PRO A 120 -7.54 -8.94 6.49
CA PRO A 120 -7.08 -10.29 6.80
C PRO A 120 -6.63 -10.41 8.24
N VAL A 121 -7.16 -11.40 8.97
CA VAL A 121 -6.88 -11.58 10.41
C VAL A 121 -5.38 -11.68 10.66
N GLN A 122 -4.65 -12.43 9.84
CA GLN A 122 -3.20 -12.57 9.94
C GLN A 122 -2.49 -11.21 9.85
N TYR A 123 -2.91 -10.34 8.93
CA TYR A 123 -2.34 -9.01 8.79
C TYR A 123 -2.60 -8.13 10.01
N VAL A 124 -3.82 -8.16 10.55
CA VAL A 124 -4.16 -7.44 11.78
C VAL A 124 -3.30 -7.92 12.95
N LEU A 125 -3.11 -9.24 13.10
CA LEU A 125 -2.28 -9.83 14.15
C LEU A 125 -0.81 -9.41 14.02
N MET A 126 -0.24 -9.42 12.81
CA MET A 126 1.15 -8.98 12.59
C MET A 126 1.36 -7.50 12.92
N ILE A 127 0.42 -6.64 12.52
CA ILE A 127 0.47 -5.21 12.86
C ILE A 127 0.31 -5.02 14.38
N GLN A 128 -0.55 -5.80 15.04
CA GLN A 128 -0.78 -5.71 16.48
C GLN A 128 0.43 -6.19 17.29
N ASP A 129 1.08 -7.26 16.85
CA ASP A 129 2.28 -7.80 17.46
C ASP A 129 3.43 -6.78 17.38
N HIS A 130 3.60 -6.12 16.23
CA HIS A 130 4.68 -5.17 16.03
C HIS A 130 4.44 -3.78 16.65
N PHE A 131 3.26 -3.18 16.44
CA PHE A 131 2.96 -1.80 16.88
C PHE A 131 2.14 -1.72 18.17
N GLY A 132 1.77 -2.87 18.75
CA GLY A 132 0.93 -2.96 19.93
C GLY A 132 -0.57 -2.81 19.64
N PRO A 133 -1.39 -2.45 20.64
CA PRO A 133 -2.84 -2.42 20.51
C PRO A 133 -3.33 -1.48 19.39
N LEU A 134 -4.10 -2.03 18.45
CA LEU A 134 -4.59 -1.32 17.26
C LEU A 134 -5.92 -0.60 17.45
N GLY A 135 -6.28 -0.30 18.70
CA GLY A 135 -7.48 0.48 19.01
C GLY A 135 -7.36 1.87 18.41
N VAL A 136 -8.13 2.14 17.34
CA VAL A 136 -8.25 3.48 16.77
C VAL A 136 -9.12 4.32 17.71
N ILE A 137 -8.51 4.82 18.78
CA ILE A 137 -9.14 5.84 19.62
C ILE A 137 -9.17 7.13 18.81
N ASN A 138 -10.34 7.74 18.70
CA ASN A 138 -10.50 8.94 17.89
C ASN A 138 -9.89 10.16 18.60
N TYR A 139 -8.69 10.56 18.20
CA TYR A 139 -7.98 11.75 18.71
C TYR A 139 -8.18 13.01 17.84
N SER A 140 -9.22 13.07 17.01
CA SER A 140 -9.43 14.20 16.09
C SER A 140 -9.49 15.56 16.82
N HIS A 141 -10.06 15.62 18.02
CA HIS A 141 -10.09 16.85 18.81
C HIS A 141 -8.69 17.30 19.25
N GLU A 142 -7.81 16.37 19.65
CA GLU A 142 -6.41 16.68 19.97
C GLU A 142 -5.67 17.22 18.75
N TYR A 143 -5.89 16.60 17.58
CA TYR A 143 -5.32 17.04 16.31
C TYR A 143 -5.79 18.45 15.92
N LEU A 144 -7.09 18.73 16.01
CA LEU A 144 -7.64 20.06 15.69
C LEU A 144 -7.09 21.14 16.62
N LYS A 145 -7.00 20.84 17.92
CA LYS A 145 -6.38 21.71 18.92
C LYS A 145 -4.90 21.98 18.59
N ALA A 146 -4.13 20.94 18.30
CA ALA A 146 -2.69 21.06 18.02
C ALA A 146 -2.39 21.82 16.72
N THR A 147 -3.26 21.70 15.71
CA THR A 147 -3.08 22.39 14.41
C THR A 147 -3.71 23.78 14.36
N GLY A 148 -4.34 24.24 15.46
CA GLY A 148 -5.08 25.50 15.50
C GLY A 148 -6.24 25.56 14.52
N SER A 149 -6.75 24.42 14.07
CA SER A 149 -7.85 24.35 13.12
C SER A 149 -9.16 24.53 13.88
N ARG A 150 -9.89 25.61 13.59
CA ARG A 150 -11.23 25.83 14.13
C ARG A 150 -12.14 24.68 13.70
N GLU A 151 -12.82 24.06 14.66
CA GLU A 151 -13.72 22.94 14.40
C GLU A 151 -14.81 23.38 13.41
N GLY A 152 -14.79 22.82 12.21
CA GLY A 152 -16.01 22.71 11.42
C GLY A 152 -16.94 21.70 12.09
N PRO A 153 -18.25 21.72 11.80
CA PRO A 153 -19.19 20.75 12.36
C PRO A 153 -18.85 19.34 11.86
N PHE A 154 -18.00 18.63 12.60
CA PHE A 154 -17.78 17.21 12.41
C PHE A 154 -18.85 16.45 13.18
N THR A 155 -19.72 15.77 12.45
CA THR A 155 -20.61 14.78 13.07
C THR A 155 -19.75 13.61 13.56
N THR A 156 -19.60 13.50 14.88
CA THR A 156 -18.88 12.42 15.54
C THR A 156 -19.65 11.11 15.39
N ALA A 157 -19.48 10.43 14.26
CA ALA A 157 -19.87 9.03 14.12
C ALA A 157 -18.72 8.17 14.63
N THR A 158 -18.85 7.66 15.86
CA THR A 158 -17.91 6.67 16.41
C THR A 158 -18.08 5.37 15.63
N LYS A 159 -17.24 5.15 14.61
CA LYS A 159 -17.20 3.87 13.90
C LYS A 159 -16.53 2.85 14.82
N THR A 160 -17.33 1.99 15.44
CA THR A 160 -16.86 0.83 16.20
C THR A 160 -16.10 -0.08 15.24
N LEU A 161 -14.85 -0.41 15.57
CA LEU A 161 -14.02 -1.35 14.79
C LEU A 161 -14.77 -2.69 14.59
N PRO A 162 -14.46 -3.47 13.54
CA PRO A 162 -15.00 -4.82 13.39
C PRO A 162 -14.63 -5.60 14.65
N LYS A 163 -15.65 -6.04 15.38
CA LYS A 163 -15.48 -6.92 16.52
C LYS A 163 -14.80 -8.17 15.97
N ILE A 164 -13.52 -8.39 16.29
CA ILE A 164 -12.87 -9.67 16.01
C ILE A 164 -13.74 -10.70 16.73
N PRO A 165 -14.36 -11.68 16.02
CA PRO A 165 -15.05 -12.74 16.71
C PRO A 165 -14.00 -13.43 17.59
N HIS A 166 -14.15 -13.27 18.90
CA HIS A 166 -13.40 -14.05 19.87
C HIS A 166 -13.89 -15.49 19.76
N THR A 167 -13.42 -16.22 18.75
CA THR A 167 -13.57 -17.66 18.70
C THR A 167 -12.66 -18.22 19.79
N GLY A 168 -13.25 -18.48 20.96
CA GLY A 168 -12.61 -19.24 22.02
C GLY A 168 -12.35 -20.67 21.52
N GLN A 169 -11.24 -20.88 20.82
CA GLN A 169 -10.62 -22.19 20.71
C GLN A 169 -9.46 -22.21 21.70
N ALA A 170 -9.74 -22.80 22.87
CA ALA A 170 -8.72 -23.35 23.72
C ALA A 170 -7.97 -24.42 22.92
N LEU A 171 -6.76 -24.10 22.47
CA LEU A 171 -5.84 -25.07 21.91
C LEU A 171 -5.36 -25.94 23.08
N VAL A 172 -6.10 -27.03 23.34
CA VAL A 172 -5.65 -28.08 24.25
C VAL A 172 -4.50 -28.80 23.55
N SER A 173 -3.28 -28.43 23.91
CA SER A 173 -2.07 -29.20 23.59
C SER A 173 -2.15 -30.57 24.27
N LYS A 174 -2.65 -31.58 23.56
CA LYS A 174 -2.40 -32.99 23.89
C LYS A 174 -1.14 -33.44 23.16
N SER A 175 -0.01 -33.28 23.81
CA SER A 175 1.19 -34.04 23.49
C SER A 175 1.02 -35.46 24.06
N ALA A 176 0.82 -36.45 23.19
CA ALA A 176 0.80 -37.85 23.57
C ALA A 176 2.25 -38.36 23.61
N VAL A 177 2.86 -38.32 24.79
CA VAL A 177 4.03 -39.14 25.12
C VAL A 177 3.51 -40.48 25.60
N VAL A 178 3.81 -41.51 24.81
CA VAL A 178 3.63 -42.92 25.15
C VAL A 178 4.69 -43.30 26.19
N THR A 179 4.26 -43.64 27.41
CA THR A 179 4.97 -44.59 28.27
C THR A 179 3.98 -45.31 29.19
N ASN A 180 4.06 -46.64 29.16
CA ASN A 180 3.31 -47.59 29.97
C ASN A 180 3.57 -47.41 31.47
N SER A 181 2.53 -47.57 32.31
CA SER A 181 2.47 -48.60 33.39
C SER A 181 1.33 -48.36 34.40
N ALA A 182 0.56 -49.43 34.61
CA ALA A 182 -0.02 -49.94 35.86
C ALA A 182 -0.92 -49.07 36.78
N ALA A 183 -2.19 -49.52 36.84
CA ALA A 183 -3.05 -49.77 38.02
C ALA A 183 -3.23 -48.70 39.11
N ILE A 184 -4.50 -48.38 39.42
CA ILE A 184 -5.17 -48.71 40.70
C ILE A 184 -6.66 -48.31 40.65
N LEU A 185 -7.45 -49.18 41.28
CA LEU A 185 -8.89 -49.18 41.57
C LEU A 185 -9.42 -47.96 42.34
N ASN A 186 -10.71 -47.63 42.10
CA ASN A 186 -11.85 -47.47 43.03
C ASN A 186 -12.83 -46.39 42.48
N LYS A 187 -14.10 -46.67 42.13
CA LYS A 187 -15.32 -47.04 42.90
C LYS A 187 -16.07 -45.86 43.54
N ASP A 188 -17.39 -45.91 43.33
CA ASP A 188 -18.54 -45.27 44.02
C ASP A 188 -19.02 -43.90 43.42
N GLU A 189 -20.23 -43.78 42.86
CA GLU A 189 -21.59 -43.65 43.49
C GLU A 189 -21.62 -42.51 44.55
N GLU A 190 -22.55 -41.56 44.65
CA GLU A 190 -23.88 -41.27 44.08
C GLU A 190 -24.22 -39.80 44.49
N ASP A 191 -25.22 -39.19 43.84
CA ASP A 191 -26.12 -38.10 44.30
C ASP A 191 -25.61 -36.83 45.02
N ILE A 192 -25.96 -35.63 44.49
CA ILE A 192 -26.72 -34.55 45.18
C ILE A 192 -27.42 -33.66 44.13
N ALA A 193 -28.68 -33.32 44.44
CA ALA A 193 -29.69 -32.62 43.67
C ALA A 193 -29.60 -31.08 43.56
N SER A 194 -30.46 -30.57 42.67
CA SER A 194 -31.23 -29.31 42.71
C SER A 194 -30.55 -27.94 42.52
N GLY A 195 -31.04 -27.21 41.51
CA GLY A 195 -30.88 -25.76 41.41
C GLY A 195 -31.65 -25.17 40.22
N ALA A 196 -32.78 -24.51 40.51
CA ALA A 196 -33.76 -24.00 39.58
C ALA A 196 -33.45 -22.59 39.01
N GLY A 197 -34.16 -22.24 37.93
CA GLY A 197 -34.33 -20.87 37.42
C GLY A 197 -33.44 -20.58 36.19
N GLN A 198 -33.87 -19.91 35.12
CA GLN A 198 -35.04 -19.06 34.91
C GLN A 198 -35.10 -18.80 33.40
N GLN A 199 -36.16 -19.22 32.71
CA GLN A 199 -36.39 -18.85 31.30
C GLN A 199 -37.22 -17.56 31.28
N VAL A 200 -36.67 -16.52 30.66
CA VAL A 200 -37.39 -15.26 30.40
C VAL A 200 -37.74 -15.22 28.91
N THR A 201 -39.03 -15.41 28.66
CA THR A 201 -39.73 -15.09 27.43
C THR A 201 -39.66 -13.59 27.17
N VAL A 202 -39.10 -13.17 26.04
CA VAL A 202 -39.25 -11.80 25.54
C VAL A 202 -40.08 -11.86 24.27
N LEU A 203 -41.27 -11.28 24.38
CA LEU A 203 -42.23 -11.03 23.34
C LEU A 203 -41.72 -9.98 22.36
N ASP A 204 -41.95 -10.26 21.09
CA ASP A 204 -41.88 -9.36 19.95
C ASP A 204 -43.11 -8.42 19.96
N PRO A 205 -42.96 -7.15 19.55
CA PRO A 205 -44.05 -6.53 18.78
C PRO A 205 -43.58 -5.74 17.56
N VAL A 206 -44.06 -6.22 16.41
CA VAL A 206 -44.58 -5.50 15.24
C VAL A 206 -44.79 -3.98 15.41
N ASN A 207 -44.17 -3.17 14.53
CA ASN A 207 -44.81 -2.10 13.73
C ASN A 207 -43.78 -1.20 13.03
N GLN A 208 -43.91 -1.04 11.70
CA GLN A 208 -43.65 0.20 10.94
C GLN A 208 -43.98 -0.12 9.46
N VAL A 209 -45.17 0.23 8.97
CA VAL A 209 -45.65 1.54 8.49
C VAL A 209 -44.88 2.05 7.27
N ASN A 210 -45.61 2.00 6.15
CA ASN A 210 -45.30 2.54 4.83
C ASN A 210 -45.03 4.05 4.86
N GLN A 211 -44.00 4.50 4.13
CA GLN A 211 -44.02 5.82 3.50
C GLN A 211 -43.41 5.73 2.10
N SER A 212 -44.31 5.75 1.12
CA SER A 212 -44.06 6.08 -0.27
C SER A 212 -43.92 7.60 -0.37
N VAL A 213 -42.81 8.11 -0.88
CA VAL A 213 -42.68 9.52 -1.28
C VAL A 213 -42.36 9.58 -2.76
N ALA A 214 -43.21 10.34 -3.46
CA ALA A 214 -43.22 10.56 -4.88
C ALA A 214 -41.95 11.29 -5.37
N LEU A 215 -41.42 10.83 -6.50
CA LEU A 215 -40.36 11.45 -7.26
C LEU A 215 -41.01 12.50 -8.19
N GLU A 216 -40.95 13.78 -7.80
CA GLU A 216 -41.34 14.90 -8.65
C GLU A 216 -40.23 15.23 -9.66
N GLU A 217 -40.61 15.23 -10.93
CA GLU A 217 -39.83 15.61 -12.09
C GLU A 217 -39.49 17.11 -12.07
N SER A 218 -38.21 17.46 -11.98
CA SER A 218 -37.75 18.82 -12.24
C SER A 218 -37.07 18.90 -13.60
N LYS A 219 -37.82 19.45 -14.56
CA LYS A 219 -37.40 19.96 -15.87
C LYS A 219 -36.20 20.89 -15.73
N HIS A 220 -35.13 20.61 -16.48
CA HIS A 220 -34.02 21.53 -16.68
C HIS A 220 -34.06 22.07 -18.12
N PRO A 221 -34.20 23.40 -18.33
CA PRO A 221 -34.13 23.96 -19.67
C PRO A 221 -32.69 24.13 -20.14
N GLN A 222 -32.51 23.64 -21.36
CA GLN A 222 -31.41 23.78 -22.29
C GLN A 222 -31.08 25.26 -22.55
N ALA A 223 -29.82 25.66 -22.32
CA ALA A 223 -29.29 26.93 -22.79
C ALA A 223 -28.17 26.67 -23.81
N LEU A 224 -28.45 27.06 -25.05
CA LEU A 224 -27.50 27.29 -26.13
C LEU A 224 -26.33 28.15 -25.64
N SER A 225 -25.10 27.72 -25.91
CA SER A 225 -23.92 28.57 -25.84
C SER A 225 -23.21 28.50 -27.18
N ASP A 226 -23.43 29.52 -27.98
CA ASP A 226 -22.71 29.79 -29.23
C ASP A 226 -21.31 30.33 -28.88
N ASN A 227 -20.29 29.47 -28.96
CA ASN A 227 -18.90 29.89 -28.95
C ASN A 227 -18.38 29.96 -30.39
N PRO A 228 -17.82 31.09 -30.85
CA PRO A 228 -17.23 31.18 -32.18
C PRO A 228 -15.88 30.46 -32.25
N ALA A 229 -15.61 29.87 -33.41
CA ALA A 229 -14.40 29.14 -33.73
C ALA A 229 -13.15 30.03 -33.61
N ILE A 230 -12.24 29.65 -32.70
CA ILE A 230 -10.89 30.22 -32.62
C ILE A 230 -9.99 29.34 -33.49
N GLU A 231 -9.61 29.84 -34.66
CA GLU A 231 -8.58 29.21 -35.48
C GLU A 231 -7.19 29.33 -34.81
N PRO A 232 -6.47 28.21 -34.60
CA PRO A 232 -5.12 28.27 -34.06
C PRO A 232 -4.13 28.71 -35.15
N LYS A 233 -3.62 29.94 -35.01
CA LYS A 233 -2.51 30.51 -35.78
C LYS A 233 -1.24 29.69 -35.55
N ARG A 234 -0.93 28.76 -36.47
CA ARG A 234 0.33 27.99 -36.50
C ARG A 234 1.50 28.91 -36.89
N THR A 235 2.27 29.35 -35.90
CA THR A 235 3.58 29.97 -36.13
C THR A 235 4.59 28.87 -36.44
N ARG A 236 4.98 28.72 -37.70
CA ARG A 236 6.10 27.85 -38.12
C ARG A 236 7.39 28.43 -37.54
N ARG A 237 8.00 27.74 -36.57
CA ARG A 237 9.40 27.96 -36.19
C ARG A 237 10.29 27.18 -37.17
N ALA A 238 11.35 27.82 -37.62
CA ALA A 238 12.35 27.25 -38.50
C ALA A 238 12.98 26.00 -37.85
N THR A 239 12.98 24.91 -38.60
CA THR A 239 13.68 23.67 -38.29
C THR A 239 15.18 23.90 -38.39
N ASP A 240 15.85 23.78 -37.25
CA ASP A 240 17.26 23.43 -37.19
C ASP A 240 17.39 21.95 -37.61
N ASN A 241 18.30 21.64 -38.52
CA ASN A 241 18.47 20.31 -39.14
C ASN A 241 19.23 19.34 -38.21
N GLY A 242 18.89 19.33 -36.93
CA GLY A 242 19.32 18.28 -36.01
C GLY A 242 18.41 17.06 -36.20
N GLY A 243 18.83 16.10 -37.03
CA GLY A 243 18.16 14.81 -37.14
C GLY A 243 18.03 14.18 -35.75
N PHE A 244 16.80 13.92 -35.32
CA PHE A 244 16.53 13.28 -34.04
C PHE A 244 16.89 11.79 -34.16
N ASP A 245 18.10 11.44 -33.72
CA ASP A 245 18.59 10.07 -33.69
C ASP A 245 18.00 9.32 -32.47
N ILE A 246 17.02 8.47 -32.75
CA ILE A 246 16.32 7.66 -31.76
C ILE A 246 17.28 6.65 -31.11
N ASP A 247 18.26 6.13 -31.86
CA ASP A 247 19.19 5.13 -31.36
C ASP A 247 20.18 5.74 -30.35
N HIS A 248 20.55 7.02 -30.52
CA HIS A 248 21.34 7.75 -29.53
C HIS A 248 20.60 7.93 -28.18
N VAL A 249 19.29 8.20 -28.21
CA VAL A 249 18.47 8.31 -26.98
C VAL A 249 18.37 6.96 -26.26
N VAL A 250 18.15 5.87 -27.02
CA VAL A 250 18.09 4.51 -26.46
C VAL A 250 19.45 4.09 -25.87
N ALA A 251 20.56 4.41 -26.55
CA ALA A 251 21.91 4.15 -26.05
C ALA A 251 22.21 4.91 -24.75
N SER A 252 21.79 6.18 -24.65
CA SER A 252 21.96 6.99 -23.44
C SER A 252 21.20 6.41 -22.23
N ILE A 253 20.03 5.82 -22.43
CA ILE A 253 19.25 5.18 -21.36
C ILE A 253 19.93 3.88 -20.88
N LYS A 254 20.45 3.06 -21.81
CA LYS A 254 21.21 1.85 -21.46
C LYS A 254 22.50 2.16 -20.70
N SER A 255 23.20 3.23 -21.07
CA SER A 255 24.43 3.68 -20.40
C SER A 255 24.17 4.15 -18.97
N SER A 256 23.09 4.91 -18.73
CA SER A 256 22.79 5.44 -17.39
C SER A 256 22.38 4.36 -16.38
N LEU A 257 21.83 3.23 -16.84
CA LEU A 257 21.42 2.13 -15.96
C LEU A 257 22.59 1.19 -15.60
N ALA A 258 23.55 1.01 -16.52
CA ALA A 258 24.74 0.19 -16.29
C ALA A 258 25.72 0.80 -15.27
N ILE A 259 25.72 2.14 -15.12
CA ILE A 259 26.65 2.86 -14.25
C ILE A 259 26.20 2.85 -12.77
N GLN A 260 24.90 2.64 -12.49
CA GLN A 260 24.39 2.68 -11.11
C GLN A 260 24.59 1.35 -10.35
N GLY A 261 24.83 0.22 -11.03
CA GLY A 261 24.91 -1.10 -10.40
C GLY A 261 26.31 -1.56 -9.95
N PHE A 262 27.38 -0.90 -10.39
CA PHE A 262 28.76 -1.37 -10.13
C PHE A 262 29.58 -0.47 -9.19
N ALA A 263 29.09 0.73 -8.84
CA ALA A 263 29.86 1.66 -8.01
C ALA A 263 29.86 1.31 -6.51
N ASP A 264 28.84 0.60 -6.01
CA ASP A 264 28.70 0.32 -4.57
C ASP A 264 29.30 -1.03 -4.11
N ALA A 265 29.74 -1.89 -5.04
CA ALA A 265 30.34 -3.18 -4.70
C ALA A 265 31.89 -3.18 -4.63
N ALA A 266 32.56 -2.05 -4.93
CA ALA A 266 34.00 -2.00 -5.12
C ALA A 266 34.76 -1.06 -4.15
N LYS A 267 34.31 -0.95 -2.88
CA LYS A 267 35.10 -0.28 -1.83
C LYS A 267 35.76 -1.31 -0.89
N PRO A 268 37.05 -1.65 -1.08
CA PRO A 268 37.76 -2.49 -0.13
C PRO A 268 38.14 -1.67 1.10
N ALA A 269 37.43 -1.88 2.20
CA ALA A 269 37.87 -1.44 3.52
C ALA A 269 39.00 -2.38 3.98
N SER A 270 40.23 -1.93 3.74
CA SER A 270 41.45 -2.47 4.35
C SER A 270 41.44 -2.13 5.84
N THR A 271 41.42 -3.13 6.72
CA THR A 271 42.42 -3.32 7.79
C THR A 271 42.12 -4.58 8.61
N ALA A 272 43.21 -5.25 9.01
CA ALA A 272 43.33 -6.35 9.96
C ALA A 272 42.88 -7.75 9.50
N ALA A 273 43.90 -8.58 9.26
CA ALA A 273 43.86 -9.98 8.90
C ALA A 273 43.05 -10.85 9.88
N GLU A 274 41.78 -11.08 9.56
CA GLU A 274 41.04 -12.23 10.06
C GLU A 274 40.78 -13.15 8.85
N LYS A 275 41.52 -14.27 8.81
CA LYS A 275 41.41 -15.27 7.74
C LYS A 275 40.09 -16.01 7.93
N LEU A 276 39.01 -15.38 7.47
CA LEU A 276 37.65 -15.90 7.52
C LEU A 276 37.62 -17.20 6.69
N ARG A 277 37.67 -18.34 7.37
CA ARG A 277 37.47 -19.65 6.76
C ARG A 277 35.99 -19.74 6.41
N MET A 278 35.64 -19.31 5.19
CA MET A 278 34.34 -19.64 4.61
C MET A 278 34.19 -21.16 4.65
N THR A 279 33.10 -21.59 5.24
CA THR A 279 32.76 -23.01 5.29
C THR A 279 32.25 -23.45 3.92
N ASN A 280 32.30 -24.76 3.63
CA ASN A 280 31.73 -25.28 2.38
C ASN A 280 30.21 -25.00 2.26
N SER A 281 29.54 -24.71 3.38
CA SER A 281 28.13 -24.29 3.41
C SER A 281 27.96 -22.89 2.83
N ASP A 282 28.79 -21.93 3.26
CA ASP A 282 28.75 -20.54 2.78
C ASP A 282 29.00 -20.46 1.25
N LEU A 283 29.86 -21.35 0.74
CA LEU A 283 30.20 -21.42 -0.68
C LEU A 283 29.04 -22.00 -1.53
N LEU A 284 28.19 -22.85 -0.94
CA LEU A 284 26.99 -23.38 -1.57
C LEU A 284 25.86 -22.35 -1.59
N GLU A 285 25.69 -21.62 -0.49
CA GLU A 285 24.69 -20.54 -0.37
C GLU A 285 24.99 -19.41 -1.36
N MET A 286 26.24 -18.93 -1.42
CA MET A 286 26.65 -17.93 -2.41
C MET A 286 26.45 -18.37 -3.86
N LYS A 287 26.55 -19.68 -4.16
CA LYS A 287 26.31 -20.19 -5.52
C LYS A 287 24.83 -20.11 -5.91
N GLU A 288 23.93 -20.38 -4.96
CA GLU A 288 22.50 -20.26 -5.22
C GLU A 288 22.09 -18.78 -5.32
N ASP A 289 22.64 -17.90 -4.48
CA ASP A 289 22.41 -16.45 -4.57
C ASP A 289 22.88 -15.88 -5.91
N VAL A 290 24.06 -16.28 -6.39
CA VAL A 290 24.57 -15.86 -7.72
C VAL A 290 23.66 -16.37 -8.84
N LYS A 291 23.10 -17.57 -8.71
CA LYS A 291 22.17 -18.13 -9.70
C LYS A 291 20.85 -17.36 -9.71
N ILE A 292 20.28 -17.05 -8.55
CA ILE A 292 19.07 -16.23 -8.41
C ILE A 292 19.29 -14.82 -8.96
N ALA A 293 20.43 -14.20 -8.65
CA ALA A 293 20.79 -12.89 -9.17
C ALA A 293 20.91 -12.89 -10.70
N LYS A 294 21.52 -13.94 -11.28
CA LYS A 294 21.64 -14.11 -12.73
C LYS A 294 20.28 -14.31 -13.41
N GLU A 295 19.41 -15.12 -12.84
CA GLU A 295 18.05 -15.34 -13.38
C GLU A 295 17.21 -14.05 -13.33
N THR A 296 17.32 -13.30 -12.24
CA THR A 296 16.67 -12.00 -12.08
C THR A 296 17.18 -10.99 -13.11
N ALA A 297 18.50 -10.96 -13.37
CA ALA A 297 19.10 -10.09 -14.38
C ALA A 297 18.58 -10.40 -15.80
N MET A 298 18.52 -11.69 -16.20
CA MET A 298 17.98 -12.08 -17.51
C MET A 298 16.50 -11.73 -17.66
N ARG A 299 15.71 -11.87 -16.59
CA ARG A 299 14.29 -11.47 -16.60
C ARG A 299 14.12 -9.97 -16.79
N ASN A 300 14.96 -9.16 -16.14
CA ASN A 300 14.94 -7.71 -16.28
C ASN A 300 15.35 -7.25 -17.68
N GLU A 301 16.33 -7.93 -18.30
CA GLU A 301 16.74 -7.68 -19.69
C GLU A 301 15.57 -7.92 -20.66
N ALA A 302 14.84 -9.03 -20.51
CA ALA A 302 13.67 -9.32 -21.33
C ALA A 302 12.53 -8.29 -21.15
N ILE A 303 12.31 -7.79 -19.93
CA ILE A 303 11.32 -6.72 -19.66
C ILE A 303 11.76 -5.42 -20.34
N LEU A 304 13.05 -5.09 -20.28
CA LEU A 304 13.60 -3.88 -20.89
C LEU A 304 13.47 -3.91 -22.41
N ASP A 305 13.73 -5.05 -23.05
CA ASP A 305 13.56 -5.21 -24.50
C ASP A 305 12.08 -5.07 -24.92
N GLY A 306 11.15 -5.61 -24.12
CA GLY A 306 9.71 -5.39 -24.32
C GLY A 306 9.34 -3.90 -24.26
N PHE A 307 9.82 -3.19 -23.24
CA PHE A 307 9.59 -1.75 -23.10
C PHE A 307 10.19 -0.93 -24.25
N ILE A 308 11.41 -1.26 -24.69
CA ILE A 308 12.05 -0.58 -25.84
C ILE A 308 11.24 -0.81 -27.12
N SER A 309 10.71 -2.01 -27.33
CA SER A 309 9.84 -2.33 -28.47
C SER A 309 8.54 -1.52 -28.43
N GLU A 310 7.87 -1.45 -27.27
CA GLU A 310 6.67 -0.63 -27.09
C GLU A 310 6.95 0.86 -27.32
N MET A 311 8.06 1.38 -26.79
CA MET A 311 8.48 2.77 -27.00
C MET A 311 8.76 3.06 -28.47
N ARG A 312 9.41 2.13 -29.20
CA ARG A 312 9.63 2.26 -30.65
C ARG A 312 8.30 2.32 -31.40
N GLN A 313 7.37 1.42 -31.10
CA GLN A 313 6.03 1.41 -31.72
C GLN A 313 5.26 2.71 -31.44
N PHE A 314 5.31 3.18 -30.19
CA PHE A 314 4.69 4.45 -29.80
C PHE A 314 5.28 5.63 -30.56
N MET A 315 6.61 5.74 -30.63
CA MET A 315 7.28 6.83 -31.35
C MET A 315 7.00 6.81 -32.86
N THR A 316 6.93 5.62 -33.46
CA THR A 316 6.52 5.44 -34.86
C THR A 316 5.08 5.90 -35.10
N ALA A 317 4.15 5.48 -34.25
CA ALA A 317 2.75 5.90 -34.34
C ALA A 317 2.58 7.42 -34.14
N PHE A 318 3.34 7.99 -33.20
CA PHE A 318 3.38 9.43 -32.96
C PHE A 318 3.91 10.20 -34.17
N ALA A 319 5.03 9.78 -34.76
CA ALA A 319 5.61 10.42 -35.95
C ALA A 319 4.65 10.39 -37.15
N ASN A 320 4.00 9.25 -37.39
CA ASN A 320 3.00 9.09 -38.44
C ASN A 320 1.80 10.04 -38.23
N THR A 321 1.33 10.17 -36.99
CA THR A 321 0.21 11.08 -36.64
C THR A 321 0.61 12.55 -36.77
N ALA A 322 1.86 12.88 -36.40
CA ALA A 322 2.38 14.24 -36.44
C ALA A 322 2.81 14.69 -37.85
N GLY A 323 2.81 13.77 -38.84
CA GLY A 323 3.32 14.04 -40.19
C GLY A 323 4.81 14.35 -40.21
N ILE A 324 5.56 13.85 -39.21
CA ILE A 324 7.01 13.98 -39.14
C ILE A 324 7.58 12.89 -40.04
N PRO A 325 8.35 13.22 -41.10
CA PRO A 325 8.99 12.21 -41.91
C PRO A 325 9.96 11.41 -41.04
N LEU A 326 9.67 10.12 -40.88
CA LEU A 326 10.60 9.20 -40.22
C LEU A 326 11.87 9.09 -41.08
N PRO A 327 13.07 8.99 -40.46
CA PRO A 327 14.27 8.66 -41.20
C PRO A 327 14.02 7.34 -41.94
N ILE A 328 14.19 7.37 -43.25
CA ILE A 328 14.07 6.18 -44.10
C ILE A 328 15.14 5.21 -43.59
N GLU A 329 14.73 4.08 -43.02
CA GLU A 329 15.65 2.98 -42.75
C GLU A 329 16.27 2.58 -44.10
N VAL A 330 17.52 2.98 -44.30
CA VAL A 330 18.35 2.43 -45.36
C VAL A 330 18.65 1.01 -44.92
N VAL A 331 17.81 0.08 -45.36
CA VAL A 331 18.12 -1.34 -45.29
C VAL A 331 19.31 -1.51 -46.22
N ASP A 332 20.52 -1.54 -45.65
CA ASP A 332 21.69 -2.06 -46.35
C ASP A 332 21.39 -3.55 -46.60
N GLU A 333 20.82 -3.83 -47.77
CA GLU A 333 20.82 -5.15 -48.39
C GLU A 333 22.28 -5.47 -48.77
N SER A 334 23.15 -5.65 -47.77
CA SER A 334 24.50 -6.11 -48.00
C SER A 334 24.43 -7.60 -48.35
N ASP A 335 24.57 -7.84 -49.65
CA ASP A 335 24.78 -9.10 -50.36
C ASP A 335 25.26 -10.25 -49.47
N ASN A 336 24.36 -11.20 -49.25
CA ASN A 336 24.69 -12.51 -48.73
C ASN A 336 25.28 -13.36 -49.88
N ASP A 337 26.51 -13.01 -50.29
CA ASP A 337 27.31 -13.84 -51.17
C ASP A 337 27.76 -15.09 -50.40
N ASN A 338 26.99 -16.16 -50.61
CA ASN A 338 27.39 -17.54 -50.38
C ASN A 338 28.79 -17.79 -50.97
N TYR A 339 29.73 -18.19 -50.12
CA TYR A 339 30.88 -19.00 -50.55
C TYR A 339 30.79 -20.38 -49.88
N GLU A 340 30.80 -21.40 -50.74
CA GLU A 340 30.85 -22.84 -50.44
C GLU A 340 32.05 -23.26 -49.58
#